data_AF-A0A6G7PWF0-F1
#
_entry.id   AF-A0A6G7PWF0-F1
#
_cell.length_a   1.000
_cell.length_b   1.000
_cell.length_c   1.000
_cell.angle_alpha   90.00
_cell.angle_beta   90.00
_cell.angle_gamma   90.00
#
_symmetry.space_group_name_H-M   'P 1'
#
loop_
_entity.id
_entity.type
_entity.pdbx_description
1 polymer ?
#
loop_
_entity_poly.entity_id
_entity_poly.type
_entity_poly.pdbx_seq_one_letter_code
_entity_poly.pdbx_strand_id
1 'polypeptide(L)'
;MKIKQSQLKAILAGETPLLPWLEVARRVKEARFGKKIETCAIVNAKSGRCPSDCHFCAQAKEWATEAKIYPLLAEEELLRQAEEAAAAGIDRFSFVTSGISLSTTELERLLRVIETLRERVPGLVLCASLGRLSRAQLAELKAAGLDRYHHNLETSEEFYPRICSRQLWRDRYQTILAAKEVGLSTCCGGIFGMGETDEDVLSLAGALKVLEVDSVPVNFLHPIPGTPLEGVKHLTPLKALRILIVLRLLLPGAEIRLCGGREYNLGDLQALSLYPASGLMVGNYLTTRGRDLAQDREMIRALGYTSGLL
;
A
#
# COMPACT_ATOMS: atom_id res chain seq x y z
N MET A 1 -8.24 22.56 -10.26
CA MET A 1 -7.72 22.45 -11.64
C MET A 1 -8.51 21.39 -12.38
N LYS A 2 -9.12 21.69 -13.53
CA LYS A 2 -9.80 20.68 -14.37
C LYS A 2 -8.77 20.14 -15.37
N ILE A 3 -8.25 18.93 -15.13
CA ILE A 3 -7.31 18.26 -16.05
C ILE A 3 -8.12 17.35 -16.97
N LYS A 4 -7.88 17.44 -18.28
CA LYS A 4 -8.55 16.58 -19.26
C LYS A 4 -7.94 15.17 -19.23
N GLN A 5 -8.74 14.15 -19.49
CA GLN A 5 -8.27 12.77 -19.56
C GLN A 5 -7.15 12.58 -20.60
N SER A 6 -7.21 13.29 -21.74
CA SER A 6 -6.15 13.26 -22.75
C SER A 6 -4.80 13.77 -22.23
N GLN A 7 -4.80 14.75 -21.33
CA GLN A 7 -3.56 15.22 -20.70
C GLN A 7 -2.98 14.18 -19.75
N LEU A 8 -3.82 13.49 -18.98
CA LEU A 8 -3.37 12.41 -18.09
C LEU A 8 -2.74 11.25 -18.88
N LYS A 9 -3.35 10.87 -20.01
CA LYS A 9 -2.78 9.87 -20.94
C LYS A 9 -1.43 10.33 -21.48
N ALA A 10 -1.31 11.57 -21.96
CA ALA A 10 -0.04 12.12 -22.44
C ALA A 10 1.04 12.17 -21.35
N ILE A 11 0.67 12.37 -20.07
CA ILE A 11 1.60 12.26 -18.94
C ILE A 11 2.10 10.83 -18.77
N LEU A 12 1.19 9.84 -18.77
CA LEU A 12 1.54 8.42 -18.60
C LEU A 12 2.38 7.89 -19.77
N ALA A 13 2.00 8.23 -21.01
CA ALA A 13 2.69 7.83 -22.23
C ALA A 13 4.08 8.48 -22.39
N GLY A 14 4.40 9.48 -21.57
CA GLY A 14 5.68 10.17 -21.63
C GLY A 14 5.80 11.24 -22.72
N GLU A 15 4.68 11.62 -23.32
CA GLU A 15 4.58 12.63 -24.40
C GLU A 15 4.76 14.07 -23.88
N THR A 16 4.84 14.26 -22.56
CA THR A 16 5.02 15.55 -21.92
C THR A 16 6.25 15.58 -21.00
N PRO A 17 6.92 16.74 -20.84
CA PRO A 17 8.06 16.86 -19.92
C PRO A 17 7.68 16.48 -18.48
N LEU A 18 8.52 15.69 -17.81
CA LEU A 18 8.23 15.17 -16.46
C LEU A 18 8.22 16.28 -15.40
N LEU A 19 9.27 17.11 -15.37
CA LEU A 19 9.53 18.04 -14.26
C LEU A 19 8.42 19.08 -14.03
N PRO A 20 7.82 19.70 -15.07
CA PRO A 20 6.69 20.61 -14.86
C PRO A 20 5.50 19.93 -14.18
N TRP A 21 5.18 18.69 -14.57
CA TRP A 21 4.08 17.93 -13.96
C TRP A 21 4.41 17.45 -12.55
N LEU A 22 5.67 17.14 -12.28
CA LEU A 22 6.15 16.81 -10.93
C LEU A 22 5.95 17.99 -9.98
N GLU A 23 6.30 19.20 -10.41
CA GLU A 23 6.07 20.42 -9.64
C GLU A 23 4.59 20.70 -9.41
N VAL A 24 3.74 20.50 -10.42
CA VAL A 24 2.27 20.61 -10.25
C VAL A 24 1.78 19.60 -9.22
N ALA A 25 2.20 18.33 -9.30
CA ALA A 25 1.82 17.31 -8.34
C ALA A 25 2.30 17.64 -6.91
N ARG A 26 3.52 18.19 -6.77
CA ARG A 26 4.05 18.68 -5.49
C ARG A 26 3.16 19.76 -4.89
N ARG A 27 2.78 20.76 -5.68
CA ARG A 27 1.86 21.83 -5.22
C ARG A 27 0.51 21.28 -4.79
N VAL A 28 -0.05 20.33 -5.52
CA VAL A 28 -1.31 19.67 -5.15
C VAL A 28 -1.14 18.89 -3.84
N LYS A 29 -0.05 18.14 -3.67
CA LYS A 29 0.28 17.43 -2.43
C LYS A 29 0.40 18.39 -1.26
N GLU A 30 1.20 19.45 -1.40
CA GLU A 30 1.49 20.39 -0.31
C GLU A 30 0.29 21.27 0.06
N ALA A 31 -0.59 21.59 -0.90
CA ALA A 31 -1.82 22.33 -0.60
C ALA A 31 -2.76 21.58 0.35
N ARG A 32 -2.66 20.24 0.40
CA ARG A 32 -3.50 19.38 1.25
C ARG A 32 -2.76 18.82 2.48
N PHE A 33 -1.54 18.33 2.28
CA PHE A 33 -0.77 17.59 3.29
C PHE A 33 0.45 18.35 3.80
N GLY A 34 0.72 19.54 3.25
CA GLY A 34 1.91 20.32 3.56
C GLY A 34 3.19 19.53 3.28
N LYS A 35 4.20 19.77 4.12
CA LYS A 35 5.51 19.12 4.02
C LYS A 35 5.63 17.82 4.81
N LYS A 36 4.57 17.35 5.48
CA LYS A 36 4.60 16.07 6.20
C LYS A 36 4.70 14.90 5.21
N ILE A 37 5.53 13.92 5.54
CA ILE A 37 5.58 12.59 4.95
C ILE A 37 5.25 11.60 6.07
N GLU A 38 4.05 11.01 6.01
CA GLU A 38 3.61 10.02 7.00
C GLU A 38 4.26 8.67 6.74
N THR A 39 4.88 8.07 7.75
CA THR A 39 5.57 6.77 7.62
C THR A 39 4.69 5.63 8.09
N CYS A 40 4.82 4.48 7.44
CA CYS A 40 4.07 3.27 7.78
C CYS A 40 5.00 2.06 7.77
N ALA A 41 5.01 1.26 8.83
CA ALA A 41 5.68 -0.03 8.86
C ALA A 41 4.64 -1.15 8.89
N ILE A 42 5.08 -2.35 8.51
CA ILE A 42 4.23 -3.54 8.53
C ILE A 42 4.93 -4.68 9.25
N VAL A 43 4.12 -5.58 9.79
CA VAL A 43 4.54 -6.93 10.14
C VAL A 43 3.85 -7.93 9.23
N ASN A 44 4.63 -8.86 8.67
CA ASN A 44 4.09 -10.05 8.02
C ASN A 44 3.64 -11.02 9.13
N ALA A 45 2.45 -10.77 9.69
CA ALA A 45 1.94 -11.45 10.87
C ALA A 45 1.64 -12.93 10.62
N LYS A 46 1.38 -13.34 9.37
CA LYS A 46 1.16 -14.73 8.96
C LYS A 46 1.63 -14.88 7.53
N SER A 47 2.45 -15.90 7.23
CA SER A 47 3.15 -15.97 5.95
C SER A 47 2.98 -17.31 5.22
N GLY A 48 2.80 -17.22 3.90
CA GLY A 48 2.76 -18.36 2.99
C GLY A 48 1.43 -19.12 2.97
N ARG A 49 1.38 -20.19 2.17
CA ARG A 49 0.22 -21.08 1.99
C ARG A 49 -1.09 -20.36 1.62
N CYS A 50 -1.02 -19.18 1.02
CA CYS A 50 -2.21 -18.45 0.59
C CYS A 50 -2.89 -19.24 -0.54
N PRO A 51 -4.20 -19.54 -0.47
CA PRO A 51 -4.89 -20.31 -1.49
C PRO A 51 -5.16 -19.51 -2.77
N SER A 52 -5.06 -18.18 -2.72
CA SER A 52 -5.12 -17.31 -3.89
C SER A 52 -3.95 -17.58 -4.84
N ASP A 53 -4.14 -17.20 -6.10
CA ASP A 53 -3.21 -17.42 -7.21
C ASP A 53 -2.68 -16.09 -7.76
N CYS A 54 -2.51 -15.06 -6.92
CA CYS A 54 -1.99 -13.77 -7.37
C CYS A 54 -0.62 -13.93 -8.06
N HIS A 55 -0.51 -13.54 -9.33
CA HIS A 55 0.67 -13.78 -10.17
C HIS A 55 1.94 -13.01 -9.74
N PHE A 56 1.81 -12.00 -8.87
CA PHE A 56 2.94 -11.25 -8.30
C PHE A 56 3.40 -11.78 -6.93
N CYS A 57 2.63 -12.65 -6.29
CA CYS A 57 2.74 -12.87 -4.85
C CYS A 57 3.57 -14.11 -4.51
N ALA A 58 4.67 -13.93 -3.80
CA ALA A 58 5.51 -15.04 -3.34
C ALA A 58 4.78 -15.99 -2.37
N GLN A 59 3.74 -15.50 -1.69
CA GLN A 59 3.05 -16.26 -0.63
C GLN A 59 1.91 -17.14 -1.15
N ALA A 60 1.59 -17.06 -2.44
CA ALA A 60 0.60 -17.92 -3.08
C ALA A 60 1.13 -19.37 -3.12
N LYS A 61 0.33 -20.32 -2.64
CA LYS A 61 0.72 -21.74 -2.56
C LYS A 61 0.95 -22.39 -3.93
N GLU A 62 0.44 -21.76 -4.99
CA GLU A 62 0.54 -22.22 -6.37
C GLU A 62 1.96 -22.07 -6.94
N TRP A 63 2.71 -21.08 -6.44
CA TRP A 63 3.99 -20.69 -7.00
C TRP A 63 5.15 -21.22 -6.16
N ALA A 64 6.19 -21.73 -6.84
CA ALA A 64 7.36 -22.29 -6.20
C ALA A 64 8.35 -21.18 -5.84
N THR A 65 8.10 -20.46 -4.75
CA THR A 65 8.98 -19.38 -4.26
C THR A 65 9.61 -19.72 -2.91
N GLU A 66 10.62 -18.94 -2.51
CA GLU A 66 11.34 -19.10 -1.25
C GLU A 66 10.70 -18.35 -0.06
N ALA A 67 9.42 -17.95 -0.19
CA ALA A 67 8.74 -17.26 0.89
C ALA A 67 8.68 -18.12 2.17
N LYS A 68 9.13 -17.54 3.30
CA LYS A 68 9.03 -18.21 4.60
C LYS A 68 7.57 -18.53 4.94
N ILE A 69 7.34 -19.74 5.44
CA ILE A 69 6.00 -20.21 5.82
C ILE A 69 5.93 -20.33 7.33
N TYR A 70 4.97 -19.64 7.95
CA TYR A 70 4.73 -19.70 9.39
C TYR A 70 3.28 -19.27 9.71
N PRO A 71 2.68 -19.79 10.80
CA PRO A 71 1.33 -19.40 11.22
C PRO A 71 1.31 -17.96 11.74
N LEU A 72 0.14 -17.50 12.20
CA LEU A 72 0.04 -16.21 12.88
C LEU A 72 1.05 -16.13 14.04
N LEU A 73 1.92 -15.12 14.02
CA LEU A 73 2.95 -14.86 15.03
C LEU A 73 2.35 -14.79 16.44
N ALA A 74 3.19 -15.02 17.45
CA ALA A 74 2.81 -14.89 18.86
C ALA A 74 2.36 -13.45 19.19
N GLU A 75 1.44 -13.29 20.15
CA GLU A 75 0.89 -11.97 20.50
C GLU A 75 2.02 -11.05 21.01
N GLU A 76 2.94 -11.59 21.79
CA GLU A 76 4.10 -10.90 22.34
C GLU A 76 5.01 -10.34 21.24
N GLU A 77 5.19 -11.09 20.16
CA GLU A 77 6.02 -10.67 19.02
C GLU A 77 5.35 -9.57 18.20
N LEU A 78 4.02 -9.65 18.03
CA LEU A 78 3.24 -8.62 17.35
C LEU A 78 3.25 -7.30 18.14
N LEU A 79 3.10 -7.39 19.47
CA LEU A 79 3.20 -6.24 20.38
C LEU A 79 4.59 -5.62 20.33
N ARG A 80 5.64 -6.44 20.47
CA ARG A 80 7.04 -5.98 20.45
C ARG A 80 7.37 -5.21 19.17
N GLN A 81 7.02 -5.74 18.00
CA GLN A 81 7.30 -5.05 16.73
C GLN A 81 6.53 -3.72 16.57
N ALA A 82 5.28 -3.67 17.05
CA ALA A 82 4.49 -2.44 17.02
C ALA A 82 5.05 -1.36 17.97
N GLU A 83 5.45 -1.77 19.18
CA GLU A 83 6.09 -0.90 20.17
C GLU A 83 7.45 -0.38 19.65
N GLU A 84 8.25 -1.23 19.00
CA GLU A 84 9.51 -0.82 18.34
C GLU A 84 9.28 0.17 17.20
N ALA A 85 8.26 -0.05 16.37
CA ALA A 85 7.90 0.88 15.30
C ALA A 85 7.52 2.26 15.86
N ALA A 86 6.71 2.29 16.93
CA ALA A 86 6.34 3.54 17.58
C ALA A 86 7.55 4.25 18.21
N ALA A 87 8.43 3.50 18.90
CA ALA A 87 9.66 4.04 19.48
C ALA A 87 10.62 4.61 18.41
N ALA A 88 10.58 4.07 17.20
CA ALA A 88 11.33 4.57 16.05
C ALA A 88 10.70 5.81 15.38
N GLY A 89 9.56 6.30 15.88
CA GLY A 89 8.86 7.47 15.33
C GLY A 89 8.01 7.17 14.10
N ILE A 90 7.63 5.91 13.88
CA ILE A 90 6.77 5.52 12.76
C ILE A 90 5.33 5.90 13.07
N ASP A 91 4.68 6.67 12.19
CA ASP A 91 3.32 7.17 12.44
C ASP A 91 2.27 6.04 12.47
N ARG A 92 2.48 4.98 11.67
CA ARG A 92 1.50 3.90 11.44
C ARG A 92 2.12 2.51 11.43
N PHE A 93 1.44 1.55 12.04
CA PHE A 93 1.84 0.14 12.02
C PHE A 93 0.72 -0.74 11.46
N SER A 94 1.05 -1.65 10.54
CA SER A 94 0.06 -2.53 9.90
C SER A 94 0.33 -4.01 10.13
N PHE A 95 -0.69 -4.73 10.59
CA PHE A 95 -0.70 -6.19 10.59
C PHE A 95 -1.09 -6.70 9.20
N VAL A 96 -0.28 -7.58 8.62
CA VAL A 96 -0.57 -8.15 7.29
C VAL A 96 -0.50 -9.66 7.36
N THR A 97 -1.52 -10.34 6.84
CA THR A 97 -1.60 -11.81 6.86
C THR A 97 -1.78 -12.37 5.47
N SER A 98 -1.14 -13.50 5.20
CA SER A 98 -1.46 -14.34 4.05
C SER A 98 -2.84 -14.99 4.18
N GLY A 99 -3.41 -15.39 3.05
CA GLY A 99 -4.72 -16.04 2.99
C GLY A 99 -5.83 -15.14 2.40
N ILE A 100 -7.01 -15.74 2.21
CA ILE A 100 -8.22 -15.01 1.77
C ILE A 100 -8.90 -14.31 2.95
N SER A 101 -8.89 -14.93 4.13
CA SER A 101 -9.47 -14.40 5.36
C SER A 101 -8.82 -15.07 6.56
N LEU A 102 -9.03 -14.51 7.76
CA LEU A 102 -8.61 -15.11 9.02
C LEU A 102 -9.62 -16.14 9.52
N SER A 103 -9.12 -17.13 10.24
CA SER A 103 -9.96 -17.93 11.12
C SER A 103 -10.46 -17.10 12.31
N THR A 104 -11.56 -17.52 12.94
CA THR A 104 -12.11 -16.85 14.14
C THR A 104 -11.06 -16.72 15.24
N THR A 105 -10.32 -17.78 15.54
CA THR A 105 -9.27 -17.76 16.56
C THR A 105 -8.12 -16.81 16.21
N GLU A 106 -7.74 -16.70 14.94
CA GLU A 106 -6.72 -15.72 14.52
C GLU A 106 -7.22 -14.27 14.65
N LEU A 107 -8.50 -14.03 14.34
CA LEU A 107 -9.11 -12.73 14.53
C LEU A 107 -9.17 -12.34 16.01
N GLU A 108 -9.65 -13.23 16.88
CA GLU A 108 -9.70 -13.01 18.35
C GLU A 108 -8.32 -12.66 18.94
N ARG A 109 -7.26 -13.33 18.47
CA ARG A 109 -5.88 -13.03 18.87
C ARG A 109 -5.46 -11.63 18.43
N LEU A 110 -5.77 -11.24 17.19
CA LEU A 110 -5.45 -9.89 16.70
C LEU A 110 -6.26 -8.81 17.39
N LEU A 111 -7.53 -9.06 17.75
CA LEU A 111 -8.35 -8.12 18.52
C LEU A 111 -7.67 -7.79 19.86
N ARG A 112 -7.23 -8.80 20.61
CA ARG A 112 -6.49 -8.59 21.87
C ARG A 112 -5.20 -7.79 21.70
N VAL A 113 -4.45 -8.07 20.63
CA VAL A 113 -3.23 -7.32 20.30
C VAL A 113 -3.56 -5.84 20.01
N ILE A 114 -4.61 -5.57 19.24
CA ILE A 114 -5.04 -4.20 18.90
C ILE A 114 -5.49 -3.46 20.17
N GLU A 115 -6.32 -4.08 21.01
CA GLU A 115 -6.78 -3.50 22.29
C GLU A 115 -5.58 -3.18 23.20
N THR A 116 -4.65 -4.11 23.35
CA THR A 116 -3.44 -3.94 24.15
C THR A 116 -2.59 -2.77 23.62
N LEU A 117 -2.43 -2.63 22.30
CA LEU A 117 -1.67 -1.52 21.72
C LEU A 117 -2.36 -0.18 21.88
N ARG A 118 -3.70 -0.14 21.93
CA ARG A 118 -4.43 1.10 22.21
C ARG A 118 -4.13 1.64 23.58
N GLU A 119 -3.93 0.76 24.56
CA GLU A 119 -3.54 1.14 25.91
C GLU A 119 -2.05 1.52 25.99
N ARG A 120 -1.17 0.70 25.40
CA ARG A 120 0.28 0.86 25.53
C ARG A 120 0.88 1.96 24.64
N VAL A 121 0.27 2.20 23.48
CA VAL A 121 0.82 3.08 22.43
C VAL A 121 -0.28 3.93 21.78
N PRO A 122 -0.99 4.78 22.55
CA PRO A 122 -2.22 5.47 22.09
C PRO A 122 -2.02 6.39 20.87
N GLY A 123 -0.80 6.84 20.60
CA GLY A 123 -0.47 7.69 19.45
C GLY A 123 -0.17 6.93 18.15
N LEU A 124 0.00 5.60 18.20
CA LEU A 124 0.31 4.80 17.02
C LEU A 124 -0.96 4.52 16.22
N VAL A 125 -0.95 4.86 14.95
CA VAL A 125 -2.10 4.58 14.08
C VAL A 125 -2.05 3.11 13.65
N LEU A 126 -3.06 2.32 14.01
CA LEU A 126 -3.10 0.88 13.73
C LEU A 126 -3.86 0.60 12.44
N CYS A 127 -3.25 -0.21 11.59
CA CYS A 127 -3.77 -0.63 10.30
C CYS A 127 -3.76 -2.16 10.19
N ALA A 128 -4.62 -2.72 9.34
CA ALA A 128 -4.62 -4.15 9.09
C ALA A 128 -4.96 -4.51 7.65
N SER A 129 -4.31 -5.54 7.12
CA SER A 129 -4.56 -6.13 5.80
C SER A 129 -4.77 -7.63 5.97
N LEU A 130 -6.01 -8.02 6.26
CA LEU A 130 -6.36 -9.36 6.75
C LEU A 130 -7.19 -10.18 5.74
N GLY A 131 -7.17 -9.75 4.47
CA GLY A 131 -7.99 -10.34 3.41
C GLY A 131 -9.42 -9.80 3.40
N ARG A 132 -10.37 -10.64 2.98
CA ARG A 132 -11.80 -10.36 2.91
C ARG A 132 -12.46 -10.74 4.23
N LEU A 133 -12.89 -9.74 4.98
CA LEU A 133 -13.63 -9.91 6.22
C LEU A 133 -15.08 -9.47 6.03
N SER A 134 -15.98 -10.09 6.80
CA SER A 134 -17.38 -9.66 6.85
C SER A 134 -17.51 -8.30 7.55
N ARG A 135 -18.64 -7.62 7.31
CA ARG A 135 -18.95 -6.36 7.99
C ARG A 135 -18.93 -6.49 9.52
N ALA A 136 -19.38 -7.62 10.07
CA ALA A 136 -19.34 -7.88 11.52
C ALA A 136 -17.90 -7.93 12.04
N GLN A 137 -17.02 -8.69 11.37
CA GLN A 137 -15.61 -8.79 11.74
C GLN A 137 -14.87 -7.45 11.61
N LEU A 138 -15.22 -6.64 10.59
CA LEU A 138 -14.68 -5.28 10.44
C LEU A 138 -15.16 -4.36 11.57
N ALA A 139 -16.41 -4.50 12.02
CA ALA A 139 -16.93 -3.76 13.16
C ALA A 139 -16.25 -4.17 14.48
N GLU A 140 -15.95 -5.46 14.67
CA GLU A 140 -15.16 -5.95 15.80
C GLU A 140 -13.76 -5.32 15.82
N LEU A 141 -13.06 -5.29 14.67
CA LEU A 141 -11.76 -4.62 14.55
C LEU A 141 -11.85 -3.13 14.87
N LYS A 142 -12.89 -2.44 14.40
CA LYS A 142 -13.13 -1.03 14.72
C LYS A 142 -13.35 -0.83 16.23
N ALA A 143 -14.13 -1.69 16.86
CA ALA A 143 -14.44 -1.63 18.29
C ALA A 143 -13.20 -1.88 19.15
N ALA A 144 -12.33 -2.81 18.75
CA ALA A 144 -11.02 -3.04 19.37
C ALA A 144 -10.06 -1.84 19.22
N GLY A 145 -10.38 -0.92 18.32
CA GLY A 145 -9.63 0.32 18.10
C GLY A 145 -8.80 0.33 16.83
N LEU A 146 -9.01 -0.55 15.84
CA LEU A 146 -8.34 -0.41 14.55
C LEU A 146 -8.71 0.93 13.89
N ASP A 147 -7.73 1.66 13.35
CA ASP A 147 -8.01 2.94 12.66
C ASP A 147 -8.33 2.73 11.19
N ARG A 148 -7.54 1.87 10.53
CA ARG A 148 -7.51 1.75 9.08
C ARG A 148 -7.54 0.30 8.62
N TYR A 149 -8.36 0.01 7.60
CA TYR A 149 -8.37 -1.28 6.93
C TYR A 149 -7.77 -1.16 5.52
N HIS A 150 -6.88 -2.09 5.20
CA HIS A 150 -6.20 -2.16 3.91
C HIS A 150 -6.74 -3.33 3.08
N HIS A 151 -7.17 -3.01 1.86
CA HIS A 151 -7.52 -4.03 0.87
C HIS A 151 -7.43 -3.42 -0.54
N ASN A 152 -6.40 -3.78 -1.30
CA ASN A 152 -6.18 -3.24 -2.65
C ASN A 152 -7.25 -3.69 -3.65
N LEU A 153 -7.36 -2.97 -4.76
CA LEU A 153 -7.99 -3.48 -5.98
C LEU A 153 -6.96 -4.17 -6.89
N GLU A 154 -5.67 -3.96 -6.61
CA GLU A 154 -4.48 -4.44 -7.32
C GLU A 154 -4.30 -3.80 -8.71
N THR A 155 -5.34 -3.75 -9.52
CA THR A 155 -5.37 -3.18 -10.88
C THR A 155 -6.81 -2.84 -11.31
N SER A 156 -7.04 -2.51 -12.57
CA SER A 156 -8.38 -2.33 -13.16
C SER A 156 -9.22 -3.61 -13.07
N GLU A 157 -10.54 -3.47 -13.11
CA GLU A 157 -11.46 -4.62 -13.09
C GLU A 157 -11.25 -5.52 -14.32
N GLU A 158 -10.95 -4.91 -15.47
CA GLU A 158 -10.73 -5.57 -16.75
C GLU A 158 -9.42 -6.38 -16.81
N PHE A 159 -8.35 -5.87 -16.18
CA PHE A 159 -7.05 -6.52 -16.18
C PHE A 159 -6.88 -7.55 -15.04
N TYR A 160 -7.64 -7.39 -13.95
CA TYR A 160 -7.50 -8.22 -12.75
C TYR A 160 -7.58 -9.74 -12.98
N PRO A 161 -8.44 -10.29 -13.88
CA PRO A 161 -8.47 -11.72 -14.16
C PRO A 161 -7.15 -12.29 -14.70
N ARG A 162 -6.27 -11.45 -15.25
CA ARG A 162 -4.91 -11.84 -15.67
C ARG A 162 -3.92 -11.91 -14.50
N ILE A 163 -4.31 -11.44 -13.33
CA ILE A 163 -3.47 -11.35 -12.14
C ILE A 163 -3.91 -12.31 -11.04
N CYS A 164 -5.22 -12.53 -10.86
CA CYS A 164 -5.75 -13.48 -9.89
C CYS A 164 -7.08 -14.03 -10.40
N SER A 165 -7.19 -15.35 -10.55
CA SER A 165 -8.42 -16.01 -11.01
C SER A 165 -9.27 -16.57 -9.86
N ARG A 166 -8.66 -16.80 -8.69
CA ARG A 166 -9.34 -17.41 -7.51
C ARG A 166 -10.13 -16.44 -6.64
N GLN A 167 -9.98 -15.14 -6.86
CA GLN A 167 -10.74 -14.10 -6.17
C GLN A 167 -11.37 -13.18 -7.20
N LEU A 168 -12.52 -12.58 -6.88
CA LEU A 168 -13.16 -11.62 -7.75
C LEU A 168 -12.70 -10.20 -7.40
N TRP A 169 -12.43 -9.38 -8.42
CA TRP A 169 -12.15 -7.96 -8.23
C TRP A 169 -13.27 -7.27 -7.44
N ARG A 170 -14.51 -7.65 -7.73
CA ARG A 170 -15.67 -7.02 -7.11
C ARG A 170 -15.79 -7.32 -5.61
N ASP A 171 -15.32 -8.47 -5.15
CA ASP A 171 -15.27 -8.79 -3.72
C ASP A 171 -14.30 -7.89 -2.97
N ARG A 172 -13.16 -7.54 -3.61
CA ARG A 172 -12.18 -6.60 -3.06
C ARG A 172 -12.79 -5.21 -2.88
N TYR A 173 -13.53 -4.75 -3.89
CA TYR A 173 -14.26 -3.49 -3.84
C TYR A 173 -15.30 -3.49 -2.71
N GLN A 174 -16.11 -4.54 -2.58
CA GLN A 174 -17.12 -4.66 -1.52
C GLN A 174 -16.49 -4.67 -0.12
N THR A 175 -15.31 -5.26 0.03
CA THR A 175 -14.57 -5.25 1.31
C THR A 175 -14.24 -3.83 1.75
N ILE A 176 -13.82 -2.96 0.82
CA ILE A 176 -13.53 -1.55 1.13
C ILE A 176 -14.80 -0.77 1.46
N LEU A 177 -15.90 -1.01 0.75
CA LEU A 177 -17.19 -0.41 1.11
C LEU A 177 -17.62 -0.81 2.53
N ALA A 178 -17.56 -2.09 2.86
CA ALA A 178 -17.92 -2.59 4.18
C ALA A 178 -17.03 -1.99 5.29
N ALA A 179 -15.72 -1.83 5.03
CA ALA A 179 -14.81 -1.19 5.98
C ALA A 179 -15.16 0.30 6.20
N LYS A 180 -15.50 1.02 5.13
CA LYS A 180 -15.95 2.42 5.22
C LYS A 180 -17.27 2.55 5.98
N GLU A 181 -18.23 1.67 5.73
CA GLU A 181 -19.55 1.64 6.39
C GLU A 181 -19.46 1.45 7.92
N VAL A 182 -18.46 0.73 8.41
CA VAL A 182 -18.23 0.56 9.85
C VAL A 182 -17.36 1.68 10.46
N GLY A 183 -16.99 2.69 9.68
CA GLY A 183 -16.23 3.85 10.15
C GLY A 183 -14.72 3.62 10.28
N LEU A 184 -14.16 2.63 9.59
CA LEU A 184 -12.71 2.51 9.43
C LEU A 184 -12.23 3.45 8.34
N SER A 185 -11.07 4.06 8.53
CA SER A 185 -10.36 4.69 7.42
C SER A 185 -9.96 3.61 6.41
N THR A 186 -9.98 3.93 5.13
CA THR A 186 -9.72 2.96 4.06
C THR A 186 -8.37 3.17 3.39
N CYS A 187 -7.62 2.08 3.20
CA CYS A 187 -6.36 2.04 2.45
C CYS A 187 -6.54 1.11 1.25
N CYS A 188 -6.60 1.65 0.05
CA CYS A 188 -6.87 0.87 -1.13
C CYS A 188 -6.15 1.44 -2.34
N GLY A 189 -5.36 0.60 -3.01
CA GLY A 189 -4.57 0.99 -4.16
C GLY A 189 -4.26 -0.22 -5.03
N GLY A 190 -3.04 -0.27 -5.55
CA GLY A 190 -2.65 -1.32 -6.48
C GLY A 190 -1.15 -1.52 -6.65
N ILE A 191 -0.83 -2.41 -7.57
CA ILE A 191 0.52 -2.74 -8.00
C ILE A 191 0.63 -2.32 -9.47
N PHE A 192 1.68 -1.58 -9.78
CA PHE A 192 1.93 -1.09 -11.13
C PHE A 192 3.13 -1.80 -11.75
N GLY A 193 3.13 -1.98 -13.07
CA GLY A 193 4.18 -2.68 -13.81
C GLY A 193 3.93 -4.17 -14.03
N MET A 194 2.71 -4.66 -13.80
CA MET A 194 2.31 -6.05 -14.02
C MET A 194 1.98 -6.38 -15.48
N GLY A 195 2.03 -5.37 -16.37
CA GLY A 195 1.63 -5.47 -17.77
C GLY A 195 0.31 -4.77 -18.07
N GLU A 196 -0.24 -4.04 -17.10
CA GLU A 196 -1.42 -3.20 -17.27
C GLU A 196 -1.13 -2.01 -18.20
N THR A 197 -2.17 -1.55 -18.91
CA THR A 197 -2.12 -0.40 -19.81
C THR A 197 -2.29 0.93 -19.08
N ASP A 198 -2.10 2.04 -19.78
CA ASP A 198 -2.36 3.38 -19.21
C ASP A 198 -3.84 3.59 -18.93
N GLU A 199 -4.71 2.99 -19.74
CA GLU A 199 -6.15 2.90 -19.49
C GLU A 199 -6.46 2.18 -18.19
N ASP A 200 -5.75 1.08 -17.88
CA ASP A 200 -5.94 0.33 -16.64
C ASP A 200 -5.52 1.15 -15.41
N VAL A 201 -4.41 1.89 -15.52
CA VAL A 201 -3.96 2.83 -14.48
C VAL A 201 -5.04 3.89 -14.19
N LEU A 202 -5.63 4.47 -15.25
CA LEU A 202 -6.68 5.47 -15.12
C LEU A 202 -8.00 4.87 -14.61
N SER A 203 -8.33 3.64 -15.01
CA SER A 203 -9.51 2.88 -14.55
C SER A 203 -9.42 2.62 -13.05
N LEU A 204 -8.29 2.10 -12.57
CA LEU A 204 -8.02 1.93 -11.14
C LEU A 204 -8.15 3.25 -10.39
N ALA A 205 -7.51 4.33 -10.86
CA ALA A 205 -7.59 5.64 -10.22
C ALA A 205 -9.04 6.17 -10.16
N GLY A 206 -9.84 5.91 -11.20
CA GLY A 206 -11.27 6.20 -11.24
C GLY A 206 -12.05 5.43 -10.17
N ALA A 207 -11.83 4.12 -10.05
CA ALA A 207 -12.48 3.28 -9.04
C ALA A 207 -12.13 3.75 -7.61
N LEU A 208 -10.86 4.06 -7.35
CA LEU A 208 -10.40 4.59 -6.06
C LEU A 208 -11.06 5.95 -5.73
N LYS A 209 -11.26 6.79 -6.75
CA LYS A 209 -11.96 8.06 -6.59
C LYS A 209 -13.42 7.86 -6.23
N VAL A 210 -14.11 6.91 -6.86
CA VAL A 210 -15.51 6.57 -6.58
C VAL A 210 -15.67 5.99 -5.17
N LEU A 211 -14.72 5.18 -4.72
CA LEU A 211 -14.68 4.68 -3.34
C LEU A 211 -14.39 5.79 -2.31
N GLU A 212 -13.81 6.91 -2.76
CA GLU A 212 -13.28 8.01 -1.95
C GLU A 212 -12.40 7.47 -0.81
N VAL A 213 -11.35 6.75 -1.20
CA VAL A 213 -10.41 6.13 -0.25
C VAL A 213 -9.54 7.19 0.42
N ASP A 214 -9.21 6.98 1.69
CA ASP A 214 -8.41 7.94 2.46
C ASP A 214 -6.90 7.84 2.13
N SER A 215 -6.42 6.63 1.85
CA SER A 215 -5.02 6.35 1.48
C SER A 215 -4.94 5.39 0.30
N VAL A 216 -4.03 5.70 -0.63
CA VAL A 216 -3.74 4.94 -1.84
C VAL A 216 -2.30 4.42 -1.75
N PRO A 217 -2.10 3.17 -1.32
CA PRO A 217 -0.81 2.50 -1.42
C PRO A 217 -0.47 2.25 -2.89
N VAL A 218 0.70 2.72 -3.29
CA VAL A 218 1.27 2.56 -4.62
C VAL A 218 2.45 1.63 -4.50
N ASN A 219 2.27 0.41 -4.99
CA ASN A 219 3.34 -0.58 -5.10
C ASN A 219 3.80 -0.62 -6.56
N PHE A 220 5.09 -0.75 -6.78
CA PHE A 220 5.63 -1.10 -8.08
C PHE A 220 6.01 -2.58 -8.06
N LEU A 221 5.77 -3.28 -9.17
CA LEU A 221 6.10 -4.69 -9.28
C LEU A 221 7.58 -4.89 -8.97
N HIS A 222 7.84 -5.75 -7.99
CA HIS A 222 9.16 -6.32 -7.74
C HIS A 222 9.05 -7.78 -8.18
N PRO A 223 9.60 -8.15 -9.36
CA PRO A 223 9.51 -9.52 -9.87
C PRO A 223 10.14 -10.50 -8.88
N ILE A 224 9.40 -11.55 -8.50
CA ILE A 224 9.87 -12.54 -7.52
C ILE A 224 10.14 -13.86 -8.24
N PRO A 225 11.33 -14.47 -8.06
CA PRO A 225 11.61 -15.79 -8.61
C PRO A 225 10.54 -16.83 -8.22
N GLY A 226 10.13 -17.64 -9.19
CA GLY A 226 9.10 -18.66 -9.08
C GLY A 226 7.66 -18.17 -9.28
N THR A 227 7.42 -16.86 -9.40
CA THR A 227 6.09 -16.31 -9.70
C THR A 227 5.86 -16.19 -11.21
N PRO A 228 4.60 -16.19 -11.71
CA PRO A 228 4.32 -15.98 -13.12
C PRO A 228 4.80 -14.63 -13.68
N LEU A 229 4.99 -13.62 -12.82
CA LEU A 229 5.54 -12.32 -13.19
C LEU A 229 7.05 -12.22 -12.93
N GLU A 230 7.75 -13.33 -12.74
CA GLU A 230 9.20 -13.36 -12.73
C GLU A 230 9.77 -12.73 -14.01
N GLY A 231 10.85 -11.96 -13.88
CA GLY A 231 11.55 -11.34 -15.02
C GLY A 231 10.84 -10.17 -15.70
N VAL A 232 9.58 -9.86 -15.33
CA VAL A 232 8.82 -8.74 -15.91
C VAL A 232 9.49 -7.40 -15.58
N LYS A 233 9.75 -6.57 -16.60
CA LYS A 233 10.42 -5.27 -16.46
C LYS A 233 9.74 -4.17 -17.30
N HIS A 234 8.46 -3.92 -17.03
CA HIS A 234 7.70 -2.91 -17.76
C HIS A 234 7.89 -1.47 -17.24
N LEU A 235 8.40 -1.30 -16.02
CA LEU A 235 8.58 0.03 -15.43
C LEU A 235 9.98 0.58 -15.65
N THR A 236 10.01 1.87 -15.95
CA THR A 236 11.19 2.73 -15.82
C THR A 236 10.98 3.68 -14.64
N PRO A 237 12.05 4.25 -14.05
CA PRO A 237 11.93 5.28 -13.01
C PRO A 237 11.01 6.45 -13.41
N LEU A 238 11.07 6.89 -14.68
CA LEU A 238 10.22 7.97 -15.17
C LEU A 238 8.75 7.54 -15.28
N LYS A 239 8.47 6.30 -15.69
CA LYS A 239 7.10 5.76 -15.72
C LYS A 239 6.49 5.67 -14.33
N ALA A 240 7.26 5.21 -13.34
CA ALA A 240 6.86 5.17 -11.95
C ALA A 240 6.50 6.57 -11.41
N LEU A 241 7.32 7.58 -11.70
CA LEU A 241 7.03 8.98 -11.33
C LEU A 241 5.77 9.51 -12.02
N ARG A 242 5.55 9.17 -13.29
CA ARG A 242 4.35 9.58 -14.04
C ARG A 242 3.06 9.01 -13.45
N ILE A 243 3.10 7.75 -13.02
CA ILE A 243 1.98 7.11 -12.31
C ILE A 243 1.67 7.88 -11.02
N LEU A 244 2.68 8.17 -10.20
CA LEU A 244 2.49 8.94 -8.96
C LEU A 244 1.92 10.34 -9.21
N ILE A 245 2.42 11.04 -10.24
CA ILE A 245 1.90 12.35 -10.68
C ILE A 245 0.41 12.22 -11.01
N VAL A 246 0.03 11.27 -11.89
CA VAL A 246 -1.36 11.12 -12.33
C VAL A 246 -2.29 10.74 -11.17
N LEU A 247 -1.85 9.84 -10.29
CA LEU A 247 -2.62 9.49 -9.09
C LEU A 247 -2.85 10.70 -8.19
N ARG A 248 -1.81 11.50 -7.90
CA ARG A 248 -1.95 12.73 -7.10
C ARG A 248 -2.91 13.74 -7.72
N LEU A 249 -2.87 13.88 -9.04
CA LEU A 249 -3.74 14.82 -9.77
C LEU A 249 -5.22 14.37 -9.78
N LEU A 250 -5.47 13.06 -9.88
CA LEU A 250 -6.82 12.50 -9.86
C LEU A 250 -7.40 12.39 -8.44
N LEU A 251 -6.55 12.16 -7.45
CA LEU A 251 -6.90 11.89 -6.05
C LEU A 251 -6.24 12.94 -5.13
N PRO A 252 -6.55 14.24 -5.28
CA PRO A 252 -5.87 15.31 -4.54
C PRO A 252 -6.13 15.24 -3.02
N GLY A 253 -7.26 14.67 -2.61
CA GLY A 253 -7.67 14.57 -1.21
C GLY A 253 -7.15 13.32 -0.47
N ALA A 254 -6.67 12.30 -1.20
CA ALA A 254 -6.21 11.05 -0.62
C ALA A 254 -4.71 11.09 -0.32
N GLU A 255 -4.26 10.38 0.72
CA GLU A 255 -2.84 10.13 0.93
C GLU A 255 -2.31 9.24 -0.21
N ILE A 256 -1.25 9.65 -0.89
CA ILE A 256 -0.55 8.77 -1.84
C ILE A 256 0.66 8.20 -1.11
N ARG A 257 0.66 6.89 -0.87
CA ARG A 257 1.68 6.21 -0.07
C ARG A 257 2.56 5.34 -0.96
N LEU A 258 3.85 5.65 -1.02
CA LEU A 258 4.80 4.85 -1.78
C LEU A 258 5.22 3.61 -0.96
N CYS A 259 5.02 2.42 -1.51
CA CYS A 259 5.20 1.15 -0.81
C CYS A 259 6.23 0.27 -1.52
N GLY A 260 5.91 -1.02 -1.72
CA GLY A 260 6.81 -2.04 -2.24
C GLY A 260 7.34 -1.74 -3.64
N GLY A 261 8.58 -2.17 -3.89
CA GLY A 261 9.22 -2.10 -5.20
C GLY A 261 9.74 -0.72 -5.59
N ARG A 262 9.67 0.28 -4.69
CA ARG A 262 10.18 1.63 -4.97
C ARG A 262 11.70 1.66 -5.18
N GLU A 263 12.45 0.86 -4.44
CA GLU A 263 13.90 0.80 -4.54
C GLU A 263 14.32 0.23 -5.88
N TYR A 264 13.67 -0.88 -6.27
CA TYR A 264 13.91 -1.59 -7.52
C TYR A 264 13.56 -0.73 -8.75
N ASN A 265 12.41 -0.04 -8.72
CA ASN A 265 11.90 0.65 -9.91
C ASN A 265 12.31 2.12 -10.02
N LEU A 266 12.58 2.83 -8.92
CA LEU A 266 12.96 4.24 -8.97
C LEU A 266 14.48 4.47 -8.93
N GLY A 267 15.26 3.56 -8.34
CA GLY A 267 16.71 3.71 -8.19
C GLY A 267 17.09 5.07 -7.61
N ASP A 268 17.97 5.79 -8.30
CA ASP A 268 18.46 7.12 -7.92
C ASP A 268 17.37 8.20 -7.93
N LEU A 269 16.27 8.00 -8.68
CA LEU A 269 15.17 8.96 -8.77
C LEU A 269 14.16 8.83 -7.63
N GLN A 270 14.40 7.96 -6.65
CA GLN A 270 13.45 7.71 -5.57
C GLN A 270 13.08 8.97 -4.79
N ALA A 271 14.03 9.89 -4.56
CA ALA A 271 13.75 11.14 -3.85
C ALA A 271 12.65 11.98 -4.54
N LEU A 272 12.58 11.96 -5.88
CA LEU A 272 11.56 12.69 -6.64
C LEU A 272 10.14 12.17 -6.38
N SER A 273 9.99 10.92 -5.94
CA SER A 273 8.68 10.33 -5.65
C SER A 273 7.98 10.98 -4.45
N LEU A 274 8.71 11.63 -3.53
CA LEU A 274 8.14 12.33 -2.38
C LEU A 274 7.50 13.68 -2.73
N TYR A 275 7.61 14.11 -3.99
CA TYR A 275 6.92 15.30 -4.50
C TYR A 275 5.41 15.02 -4.64
N PRO A 276 4.98 13.97 -5.37
CA PRO A 276 3.57 13.58 -5.40
C PRO A 276 3.13 12.76 -4.18
N ALA A 277 4.01 11.95 -3.57
CA ALA A 277 3.64 11.10 -2.44
C ALA A 277 3.56 11.90 -1.13
N SER A 278 2.57 11.56 -0.29
CA SER A 278 2.40 12.12 1.06
C SER A 278 2.67 11.10 2.18
N GLY A 279 2.92 9.84 1.81
CA GLY A 279 3.34 8.82 2.75
C GLY A 279 4.37 7.87 2.16
N LEU A 280 5.10 7.19 3.04
CA LEU A 280 6.17 6.26 2.70
C LEU A 280 6.06 5.01 3.58
N MET A 281 6.10 3.82 3.00
CA MET A 281 6.29 2.61 3.78
C MET A 281 7.78 2.51 4.18
N VAL A 282 8.12 2.13 5.40
CA VAL A 282 9.54 2.07 5.84
C VAL A 282 9.84 0.71 6.45
N GLY A 283 11.13 0.35 6.45
CA GLY A 283 11.57 -0.98 6.85
C GLY A 283 11.27 -2.04 5.78
N ASN A 284 11.12 -3.29 6.21
CA ASN A 284 10.94 -4.41 5.29
C ASN A 284 9.51 -4.53 4.78
N TYR A 285 9.37 -5.11 3.58
CA TYR A 285 8.09 -5.55 3.04
C TYR A 285 7.81 -7.00 3.49
N LEU A 286 6.72 -7.59 2.98
CA LEU A 286 6.28 -8.92 3.40
C LEU A 286 7.33 -10.03 3.14
N THR A 287 7.91 -10.02 1.95
CA THR A 287 8.84 -11.06 1.47
C THR A 287 10.10 -10.49 0.84
N THR A 288 10.21 -9.18 0.72
CA THR A 288 11.35 -8.48 0.15
C THR A 288 11.90 -7.47 1.16
N ARG A 289 13.21 -7.23 1.09
CA ARG A 289 13.85 -6.22 1.93
C ARG A 289 13.55 -4.84 1.38
N GLY A 290 13.25 -3.90 2.28
CA GLY A 290 13.19 -2.49 1.95
C GLY A 290 14.52 -1.80 2.21
N ARG A 291 14.52 -0.50 2.01
CA ARG A 291 15.63 0.38 2.38
C ARG A 291 15.76 0.50 3.92
N ASP A 292 16.98 0.76 4.38
CA ASP A 292 17.25 1.03 5.80
C ASP A 292 16.55 2.33 6.26
N LEU A 293 16.07 2.32 7.51
CA LEU A 293 15.33 3.43 8.09
C LEU A 293 16.15 4.74 8.14
N ALA A 294 17.46 4.67 8.38
CA ALA A 294 18.33 5.83 8.41
C ALA A 294 18.46 6.49 7.02
N GLN A 295 18.44 5.69 5.95
CA GLN A 295 18.48 6.21 4.58
C GLN A 295 17.14 6.86 4.19
N ASP A 296 16.01 6.29 4.60
CA ASP A 296 14.70 6.94 4.40
C ASP A 296 14.61 8.25 5.19
N ARG A 297 15.09 8.27 6.44
CA ARG A 297 15.17 9.48 7.26
C ARG A 297 16.01 10.57 6.59
N GLU A 298 17.18 10.21 6.05
CA GLU A 298 18.04 11.17 5.36
C GLU A 298 17.41 11.69 4.07
N MET A 299 16.76 10.82 3.29
CA MET A 299 16.05 11.24 2.08
C MET A 299 14.94 12.26 2.38
N ILE A 300 14.15 12.03 3.44
CA ILE A 300 13.10 12.96 3.86
C ILE A 300 13.72 14.31 4.32
N ARG A 301 14.77 14.26 5.13
CA ARG A 301 15.50 15.45 5.63
C ARG A 301 16.09 16.27 4.49
N ALA A 302 16.80 15.63 3.57
CA ALA A 302 17.51 16.29 2.46
C ALA A 302 16.56 17.04 1.52
N LEU A 303 15.32 16.58 1.38
CA LEU A 303 14.27 17.27 0.61
C LEU A 303 13.55 18.38 1.40
N GLY A 304 13.87 18.57 2.68
CA GLY A 304 13.24 19.57 3.54
C GLY A 304 11.79 19.25 3.92
N TYR A 305 11.42 17.97 3.94
CA TYR A 305 10.13 17.48 4.44
C TYR A 305 10.18 17.19 5.95
N THR A 306 9.01 17.06 6.57
CA THR A 306 8.86 16.68 7.99
C THR A 306 8.28 15.26 8.12
N SER A 307 8.62 14.55 9.19
CA SER A 307 8.12 13.18 9.46
C SER A 307 8.31 12.84 10.93
N GLY A 308 7.59 11.85 11.46
CA GLY A 308 7.86 11.30 12.79
C GLY A 308 9.23 10.63 12.92
N LEU A 309 9.87 10.28 11.79
CA LEU A 309 11.22 9.71 11.75
C LEU A 309 12.36 10.73 11.98
N LEU A 310 12.05 12.04 11.95
CA LEU A 310 13.03 13.12 12.09
C LEU A 310 13.09 13.64 13.51
#